data_AF-J2XWB0-F1
#
_entry.id   AF-J2XWB0-F1
#
_cell.length_a   1.000
_cell.length_b   1.000
_cell.length_c   1.000
_cell.angle_alpha   90.00
_cell.angle_beta   90.00
_cell.angle_gamma   90.00
#
_symmetry.space_group_name_H-M   'P 1'
#
loop_
_entity.id
_entity.type
_entity.pdbx_description
1 polymer ?
#
loop_
_entity_poly.entity_id
_entity_poly.type
_entity_poly.pdbx_seq_one_letter_code
_entity_poly.pdbx_strand_id
1 'polypeptide(L)'
;MQNRTLEIGVGLFLLAGILALLLLALRVSGLSPSPSTETYKLYAYFDNIAGLTVRAKVTMAGVTIGKVTAIDLDRDSFTGRVTMQLEKRVDNLPADSTASILTAGLLGEKYIGISVGGEEALLKDGGTIHDTQSSLVLEDLIGKFLLNTVSKDAK
;
A
#
# COMPACT_ATOMS: atom_id res chain seq x y z
N MET A 1 25.96 52.91 -9.90
CA MET A 1 26.09 51.90 -8.82
C MET A 1 24.75 51.29 -8.39
N GLN A 2 23.62 52.02 -8.47
CA GLN A 2 22.26 51.51 -8.16
C GLN A 2 21.78 50.30 -8.99
N ASN A 3 22.16 50.20 -10.27
CA ASN A 3 21.72 49.06 -11.10
C ASN A 3 22.31 47.73 -10.63
N ARG A 4 23.59 47.72 -10.22
CA ARG A 4 24.25 46.51 -9.70
C ARG A 4 23.61 45.99 -8.41
N THR A 5 23.18 46.88 -7.51
CA THR A 5 22.50 46.47 -6.27
C THR A 5 21.11 45.89 -6.53
N LEU A 6 20.40 46.40 -7.54
CA LEU A 6 19.11 45.85 -7.97
C LEU A 6 19.28 44.50 -8.66
N GLU A 7 20.27 44.35 -9.54
CA GLU A 7 20.59 43.08 -10.22
C GLU A 7 20.93 41.97 -9.21
N ILE A 8 21.75 42.28 -8.19
CA ILE A 8 22.09 41.34 -7.12
C ILE A 8 20.85 41.00 -6.27
N GLY A 9 20.02 41.99 -5.95
CA GLY A 9 18.79 41.77 -5.18
C GLY A 9 17.79 40.86 -5.90
N VAL A 10 17.59 41.08 -7.21
CA VAL A 10 16.73 40.23 -8.05
C VAL A 10 17.32 38.82 -8.18
N GLY A 11 18.63 38.71 -8.35
CA GLY A 11 19.32 37.41 -8.39
C GLY A 11 19.13 36.61 -7.10
N LEU A 12 19.30 37.24 -5.94
CA LEU A 12 19.09 36.59 -4.64
C LEU A 12 17.63 36.18 -4.44
N PHE A 13 16.67 37.03 -4.84
CA PHE A 13 15.25 36.72 -4.78
C PHE A 13 14.87 35.51 -5.64
N LEU A 14 15.38 35.47 -6.89
CA LEU A 14 15.18 34.32 -7.78
C LEU A 14 15.80 33.05 -7.18
N LEU A 15 17.00 33.14 -6.63
CA LEU A 15 17.68 32.00 -6.01
C LEU A 15 16.88 31.45 -4.83
N ALA A 16 16.38 32.34 -3.96
CA ALA A 16 15.53 31.97 -2.83
C ALA A 16 14.21 31.32 -3.30
N GLY A 17 13.60 31.85 -4.36
CA GLY A 17 12.40 31.27 -4.97
C GLY A 17 12.63 29.85 -5.51
N ILE A 18 13.74 29.64 -6.24
CA ILE A 18 14.14 28.31 -6.73
C ILE A 18 14.36 27.35 -5.56
N LEU A 19 15.05 27.81 -4.51
CA LEU A 19 15.32 27.01 -3.32
C LEU A 19 14.01 26.60 -2.61
N ALA A 20 13.06 27.53 -2.48
CA ALA A 20 11.74 27.27 -1.90
C ALA A 20 10.94 26.25 -2.72
N LEU A 21 10.94 26.37 -4.05
CA LEU A 21 10.29 25.41 -4.95
C LEU A 21 10.93 24.03 -4.87
N LEU A 22 12.26 23.96 -4.79
CA LEU A 22 12.99 22.70 -4.58
C LEU A 22 12.59 22.03 -3.26
N LEU A 23 12.55 22.79 -2.17
CA LEU A 23 12.13 22.27 -0.86
C LEU A 23 10.68 21.78 -0.88
N LEU A 24 9.78 22.51 -1.53
CA LEU A 24 8.38 22.11 -1.69
C LEU A 24 8.26 20.81 -2.50
N ALA A 25 8.97 20.71 -3.63
CA ALA A 25 8.96 19.52 -4.47
C ALA A 25 9.43 18.27 -3.72
N LEU A 26 10.51 18.39 -2.93
CA LEU A 26 11.01 17.29 -2.09
C LEU A 26 10.01 16.86 -1.01
N ARG A 27 9.33 17.83 -0.38
CA ARG A 27 8.29 17.55 0.64
C ARG A 27 7.06 16.88 0.05
N VAL A 28 6.57 17.36 -1.09
CA VAL A 28 5.34 16.85 -1.75
C VAL A 28 5.56 15.48 -2.40
N SER A 29 6.77 15.20 -2.90
CA SER A 29 7.10 13.90 -3.50
C SER A 29 6.98 12.72 -2.51
N GLY A 30 6.86 13.00 -1.20
CA GLY A 30 6.84 11.98 -0.17
C GLY A 30 8.18 11.24 -0.06
N LEU A 31 9.26 11.84 -0.58
CA LEU A 31 10.65 11.39 -0.49
C LEU A 31 11.31 11.84 0.81
N SER A 32 10.51 12.21 1.83
CA SER A 32 11.05 12.40 3.17
C SER A 32 11.90 11.19 3.50
N PRO A 33 13.21 11.34 3.77
CA PRO A 33 14.01 10.24 4.27
C PRO A 33 13.37 9.82 5.58
N SER A 34 12.55 8.76 5.52
CA SER A 34 12.10 8.11 6.75
C SER A 34 13.37 7.74 7.50
N PRO A 35 13.47 8.02 8.80
CA PRO A 35 14.52 7.38 9.60
C PRO A 35 14.51 5.91 9.23
N SER A 36 15.69 5.32 9.09
CA SER A 36 15.90 3.93 8.68
C SER A 36 15.31 3.01 9.76
N THR A 37 13.99 2.95 9.82
CA THR A 37 13.26 1.96 10.59
C THR A 37 13.63 0.64 9.97
N GLU A 38 14.16 -0.27 10.77
CA GLU A 38 14.42 -1.60 10.28
C GLU A 38 13.11 -2.19 9.76
N THR A 39 13.18 -2.82 8.59
CA THR A 39 12.01 -3.41 7.92
C THR A 39 12.35 -4.81 7.48
N TYR A 40 11.32 -5.61 7.25
CA TYR A 40 11.42 -6.95 6.66
C TYR A 40 10.36 -7.10 5.57
N LYS A 41 10.55 -8.08 4.68
CA LYS A 41 9.67 -8.32 3.54
C LYS A 41 8.78 -9.52 3.81
N LEU A 42 7.53 -9.41 3.37
CA LEU A 42 6.58 -10.52 3.29
C LEU A 42 5.95 -10.56 1.90
N TYR A 43 5.56 -11.76 1.49
CA TYR A 43 4.90 -12.02 0.22
C TYR A 43 3.46 -12.47 0.46
N ALA A 44 2.56 -12.09 -0.45
CA ALA A 44 1.19 -12.60 -0.47
C ALA A 44 0.76 -12.77 -1.94
N TYR A 45 -0.06 -13.77 -2.21
CA TYR A 45 -0.53 -14.09 -3.56
C TYR A 45 -2.03 -13.89 -3.62
N PHE A 46 -2.53 -13.12 -4.58
CA PHE A 46 -3.96 -12.84 -4.72
C PHE A 46 -4.43 -13.25 -6.11
N ASP A 47 -5.59 -13.90 -6.19
CA ASP A 47 -6.23 -14.19 -7.47
C ASP A 47 -6.60 -12.90 -8.21
N ASN A 48 -7.03 -11.87 -7.47
CA ASN A 48 -7.36 -10.58 -8.03
C ASN A 48 -6.91 -9.42 -7.13
N ILE A 49 -5.96 -8.65 -7.65
CA ILE A 49 -5.39 -7.48 -6.97
C ILE A 49 -6.26 -6.21 -7.15
N ALA A 50 -7.16 -6.18 -8.15
CA ALA A 50 -7.98 -5.06 -8.63
C ALA A 50 -7.81 -3.72 -7.88
N GLY A 51 -7.02 -2.82 -8.48
CA GLY A 51 -6.87 -1.43 -8.04
C GLY A 51 -5.81 -1.18 -6.96
N LEU A 52 -5.15 -2.22 -6.43
CA LEU A 52 -3.99 -2.03 -5.55
C LEU A 52 -2.80 -1.48 -6.35
N THR A 53 -2.09 -0.52 -5.76
CA THR A 53 -0.95 0.15 -6.38
C THR A 53 0.31 -0.01 -5.53
N VAL A 54 1.48 0.14 -6.16
CA VAL A 54 2.74 0.24 -5.42
C VAL A 54 2.68 1.47 -4.50
N ARG A 55 3.27 1.36 -3.30
CA ARG A 55 3.18 2.34 -2.19
C ARG A 55 1.83 2.36 -1.46
N ALA A 56 0.87 1.49 -1.81
CA ALA A 56 -0.31 1.28 -0.99
C ALA A 56 0.09 0.89 0.44
N LYS A 57 -0.70 1.35 1.43
CA LYS A 57 -0.43 1.10 2.84
C LYS A 57 -0.67 -0.37 3.19
N VAL A 58 0.14 -0.88 4.10
CA VAL A 58 -0.12 -2.15 4.79
C VAL A 58 -0.50 -1.80 6.22
N THR A 59 -1.65 -2.27 6.66
CA THR A 59 -2.25 -1.90 7.94
C THR A 59 -2.62 -3.11 8.76
N MET A 60 -2.60 -2.98 10.07
CA MET A 60 -3.10 -3.95 11.03
C MET A 60 -3.93 -3.22 12.06
N ALA A 61 -5.17 -3.68 12.30
CA ALA A 61 -6.12 -3.00 13.18
C ALA A 61 -6.30 -1.49 12.87
N GLY A 62 -6.19 -1.10 11.59
CA GLY A 62 -6.28 0.29 11.13
C GLY A 62 -5.00 1.12 11.29
N VAL A 63 -3.94 0.58 11.91
CA VAL A 63 -2.64 1.25 12.05
C VAL A 63 -1.74 0.87 10.89
N THR A 64 -1.07 1.86 10.28
CA THR A 64 -0.09 1.59 9.22
C THR A 64 1.18 0.99 9.80
N ILE A 65 1.54 -0.19 9.31
CA ILE A 65 2.71 -0.98 9.75
C ILE A 65 3.70 -1.25 8.61
N GLY A 66 3.39 -0.80 7.40
CA GLY A 66 4.21 -1.06 6.23
C GLY A 66 3.61 -0.50 4.94
N LYS A 67 4.19 -0.93 3.81
CA LYS A 67 3.76 -0.54 2.47
C LYS A 67 4.02 -1.62 1.43
N VAL A 68 3.26 -1.58 0.35
CA VAL A 68 3.50 -2.39 -0.85
C VAL A 68 4.69 -1.81 -1.61
N THR A 69 5.66 -2.67 -1.95
CA THR A 69 6.90 -2.28 -2.64
C THR A 69 6.95 -2.78 -4.09
N ALA A 70 6.32 -3.91 -4.38
CA ALA A 70 6.21 -4.44 -5.74
C ALA A 70 4.94 -5.27 -5.91
N ILE A 71 4.46 -5.33 -7.14
CA ILE A 71 3.34 -6.17 -7.57
C ILE A 71 3.77 -6.82 -8.89
N ASP A 72 3.83 -8.15 -8.90
CA ASP A 72 4.23 -8.95 -10.06
C ASP A 72 3.15 -9.99 -10.39
N LEU A 73 3.09 -10.44 -11.64
CA LEU A 73 2.32 -11.64 -11.98
C LEU A 73 3.22 -12.87 -11.79
N ASP A 74 2.82 -13.78 -10.91
CA ASP A 74 3.45 -15.07 -10.78
C ASP A 74 3.12 -15.94 -12.01
N ARG A 75 4.15 -16.41 -12.71
CA ARG A 75 3.98 -17.08 -14.02
C ARG A 75 3.51 -18.53 -13.90
N ASP A 76 3.71 -19.15 -12.74
CA ASP A 76 3.40 -20.56 -12.52
C ASP A 76 1.97 -20.72 -12.01
N SER A 77 1.57 -19.87 -11.06
CA SER A 77 0.22 -19.87 -10.48
C SER A 77 -0.77 -18.94 -11.18
N PHE A 78 -0.30 -18.04 -12.05
CA PHE A 78 -1.10 -16.95 -12.66
C PHE A 78 -1.79 -16.03 -11.63
N THR A 79 -1.27 -15.98 -10.40
CA THR A 79 -1.76 -15.10 -9.34
C THR A 79 -0.91 -13.84 -9.26
N GLY A 80 -1.48 -12.76 -8.72
CA GLY A 80 -0.74 -11.56 -8.44
C GLY A 80 0.09 -11.69 -7.17
N ARG A 81 1.42 -11.67 -7.29
CA ARG A 81 2.36 -11.67 -6.17
C ARG A 81 2.60 -10.23 -5.68
N VAL A 82 2.22 -9.96 -4.45
CA VAL A 82 2.46 -8.67 -3.78
C VAL A 82 3.63 -8.79 -2.83
N THR A 83 4.62 -7.90 -2.99
CA THR A 83 5.75 -7.77 -2.06
C THR A 83 5.49 -6.61 -1.11
N MET A 84 5.38 -6.93 0.18
CA MET A 84 5.14 -5.97 1.26
C MET A 84 6.42 -5.75 2.05
N GLN A 85 6.62 -4.52 2.51
CA GLN A 85 7.69 -4.14 3.43
C GLN A 85 7.05 -3.68 4.73
N LEU A 86 7.28 -4.43 5.81
CA LEU A 86 6.73 -4.19 7.14
C LEU A 86 7.83 -3.67 8.07
N GLU A 87 7.44 -2.87 9.05
CA GLU A 87 8.33 -2.36 10.08
C GLU A 87 8.65 -3.47 11.11
N LYS A 88 9.92 -3.60 11.52
CA LYS A 88 10.36 -4.61 12.50
C LYS A 88 9.75 -4.45 13.89
N ARG A 89 9.12 -3.32 14.21
CA ARG A 89 8.33 -3.17 15.45
C ARG A 89 7.13 -4.13 15.51
N VAL A 90 6.77 -4.73 14.37
CA VAL A 90 5.72 -5.76 14.24
C VAL A 90 6.38 -7.04 13.72
N ASP A 91 7.21 -7.69 14.53
CA ASP A 91 7.94 -8.93 14.22
C ASP A 91 7.27 -10.19 14.78
N ASN A 92 6.08 -10.04 15.37
CA ASN A 92 5.33 -11.07 16.07
C ASN A 92 4.09 -11.53 15.29
N LEU A 93 4.13 -11.49 13.96
CA LEU A 93 3.00 -11.89 13.12
C LEU A 93 2.91 -13.42 13.02
N PRO A 94 1.81 -14.06 13.44
CA PRO A 94 1.61 -15.51 13.29
C PRO A 94 1.63 -15.98 11.83
N ALA A 95 2.06 -17.22 11.61
CA ALA A 95 2.14 -17.86 10.29
C ALA A 95 0.78 -18.02 9.60
N ASP A 96 -0.29 -18.16 10.39
CA ASP A 96 -1.68 -18.25 9.93
C ASP A 96 -2.38 -16.89 9.81
N SER A 97 -1.63 -15.79 9.79
CA SER A 97 -2.21 -14.46 9.56
C SER A 97 -2.80 -14.32 8.15
N THR A 98 -3.88 -13.56 8.03
CA THR A 98 -4.57 -13.33 6.75
C THR A 98 -4.21 -11.96 6.18
N ALA A 99 -3.98 -11.87 4.86
CA ALA A 99 -3.84 -10.61 4.15
C ALA A 99 -5.06 -10.34 3.24
N SER A 100 -5.71 -9.19 3.39
CA SER A 100 -6.91 -8.83 2.63
C SER A 100 -6.70 -7.52 1.88
N ILE A 101 -7.13 -7.45 0.61
CA ILE A 101 -7.18 -6.19 -0.14
C ILE A 101 -8.46 -5.45 0.19
N LEU A 102 -8.33 -4.34 0.91
CA LEU A 102 -9.42 -3.50 1.40
C LEU A 102 -9.47 -2.17 0.65
N THR A 103 -10.60 -1.47 0.76
CA THR A 103 -10.80 -0.14 0.16
C THR A 103 -10.98 0.88 1.26
N ALA A 104 -10.31 2.03 1.18
CA ALA A 104 -10.51 3.12 2.12
C ALA A 104 -11.88 3.78 1.86
N GLY A 105 -12.89 3.44 2.66
CA GLY A 105 -14.27 3.88 2.41
C GLY A 105 -14.86 3.25 1.15
N LEU A 106 -15.73 3.98 0.45
CA LEU A 106 -16.44 3.48 -0.74
C LEU A 106 -15.62 3.61 -2.04
N LEU A 107 -14.88 4.72 -2.19
CA LEU A 107 -14.20 5.10 -3.44
C LEU A 107 -12.71 5.41 -3.25
N GLY A 108 -12.16 5.15 -2.07
CA GLY A 108 -10.77 5.49 -1.78
C GLY A 108 -9.77 4.51 -2.38
N GLU A 109 -8.51 4.75 -2.06
CA GLU A 109 -7.40 3.88 -2.43
C GLU A 109 -7.55 2.48 -1.84
N LYS A 110 -7.05 1.49 -2.56
CA LYS A 110 -6.92 0.12 -2.06
C LYS A 110 -5.69 0.02 -1.16
N TYR A 111 -5.79 -0.79 -0.11
CA TYR A 111 -4.70 -1.03 0.84
C TYR A 111 -4.75 -2.47 1.33
N ILE A 112 -3.67 -2.96 1.93
CA ILE A 112 -3.64 -4.30 2.53
C ILE A 112 -3.96 -4.19 4.01
N GLY A 113 -4.97 -4.94 4.45
CA GLY A 113 -5.25 -5.22 5.85
C GLY A 113 -4.66 -6.57 6.24
N ILE A 114 -3.90 -6.62 7.33
CA ILE A 114 -3.41 -7.86 7.94
C ILE A 114 -4.27 -8.15 9.19
N SER A 115 -4.84 -9.35 9.23
CA SER A 115 -5.49 -9.89 10.41
C SER A 115 -4.58 -10.92 11.06
N VAL A 116 -4.43 -10.83 12.37
CA VAL A 116 -3.56 -11.71 13.17
C VAL A 116 -4.28 -13.05 13.35
N GLY A 117 -3.56 -14.15 13.09
CA GLY A 117 -4.02 -15.51 13.38
C GLY A 117 -3.75 -15.94 14.83
N GLY A 118 -3.74 -17.24 15.08
CA GLY A 118 -3.56 -17.83 16.41
C GLY A 118 -2.37 -18.79 16.54
N GLU A 119 -1.57 -18.97 15.49
CA GLU A 119 -0.45 -19.91 15.51
C GLU A 119 0.74 -19.39 16.33
N GLU A 120 1.46 -20.29 17.02
CA GLU A 120 2.68 -19.93 17.76
C GLU A 120 3.86 -19.65 16.81
N ALA A 121 3.85 -20.26 15.62
CA ALA A 121 4.87 -20.03 14.61
C ALA A 121 4.73 -18.61 14.03
N LEU A 122 5.86 -17.91 13.91
CA LEU A 122 5.89 -16.53 13.44
C LEU A 122 6.44 -16.43 12.01
N LEU A 123 5.89 -15.51 11.23
CA LEU A 123 6.41 -15.13 9.93
C LEU A 123 7.75 -14.42 10.07
N LYS A 124 8.72 -14.83 9.25
CA LYS A 124 10.06 -14.24 9.20
C LYS A 124 10.26 -13.43 7.94
N ASP A 125 11.38 -12.72 7.86
CA ASP A 125 11.78 -12.03 6.64
C ASP A 125 11.82 -12.98 5.43
N GLY A 126 11.16 -12.59 4.36
CA GLY A 126 10.94 -13.40 3.16
C GLY A 126 9.81 -14.42 3.28
N GLY A 127 9.05 -14.43 4.38
CA GLY A 127 7.91 -15.30 4.59
C GLY A 127 6.75 -15.00 3.64
N THR A 128 5.88 -16.00 3.44
CA THR A 128 4.67 -15.89 2.62
C THR A 128 3.44 -16.00 3.51
N ILE A 129 2.51 -15.06 3.36
CA ILE A 129 1.15 -15.17 3.91
C ILE A 129 0.33 -16.02 2.93
N HIS A 130 -0.15 -17.17 3.41
CA HIS A 130 -0.89 -18.13 2.60
C HIS A 130 -2.38 -17.86 2.56
N ASP A 131 -2.96 -17.32 3.64
CA ASP A 131 -4.36 -16.96 3.67
C ASP A 131 -4.55 -15.54 3.12
N THR A 132 -5.19 -15.43 1.97
CA THR A 132 -5.33 -14.18 1.23
C THR A 132 -6.75 -13.95 0.75
N GLN A 133 -7.25 -12.73 0.93
CA GLN A 133 -8.54 -12.31 0.43
C GLN A 133 -8.39 -11.25 -0.67
N SER A 134 -8.74 -11.65 -1.88
CA SER A 134 -8.69 -10.81 -3.09
C SER A 134 -9.62 -9.59 -3.00
N SER A 135 -9.33 -8.58 -3.82
CA SER A 135 -10.14 -7.36 -3.92
C SER A 135 -11.56 -7.68 -4.39
N LEU A 136 -12.56 -7.10 -3.75
CA LEU A 136 -13.95 -7.19 -4.20
C LEU A 136 -14.17 -6.32 -5.44
N VAL A 137 -14.74 -6.94 -6.47
CA VAL A 137 -15.23 -6.29 -7.68
C VAL A 137 -16.73 -6.07 -7.52
N LEU A 138 -17.18 -4.81 -7.63
CA LEU A 138 -18.57 -4.43 -7.32
C LEU A 138 -19.55 -5.13 -8.28
N GLU A 139 -19.14 -5.27 -9.53
CA GLU A 139 -19.86 -5.94 -10.59
C GLU A 139 -20.18 -7.40 -10.22
N ASP A 140 -19.21 -8.12 -9.64
CA ASP A 140 -19.41 -9.50 -9.18
C ASP A 140 -20.41 -9.58 -8.02
N LEU A 141 -20.38 -8.58 -7.12
CA LEU A 141 -21.32 -8.51 -5.99
C LEU A 141 -22.75 -8.24 -6.47
N ILE A 142 -22.92 -7.32 -7.42
CA ILE A 142 -24.22 -7.03 -8.02
C ILE A 142 -24.75 -8.28 -8.73
N GLY A 143 -23.92 -8.96 -9.51
CA GLY A 143 -24.27 -10.22 -10.17
C GLY A 143 -24.75 -11.27 -9.16
N LYS A 144 -23.97 -11.54 -8.12
CA LYS A 144 -24.32 -12.48 -7.04
C LYS A 144 -25.62 -12.10 -6.35
N PHE A 145 -25.87 -10.82 -6.11
CA PHE A 145 -27.10 -10.34 -5.49
C PHE A 145 -28.32 -10.62 -6.37
N LEU A 146 -28.27 -10.27 -7.66
CA LEU A 146 -29.37 -10.47 -8.61
C LEU A 146 -29.70 -11.96 -8.80
N LEU A 147 -28.67 -12.82 -8.91
CA LEU A 147 -28.83 -14.28 -9.01
C LEU A 147 -29.51 -14.87 -7.76
N ASN A 148 -29.12 -14.41 -6.58
CA ASN A 148 -29.70 -14.86 -5.31
C ASN A 148 -31.15 -14.39 -5.13
N THR A 149 -31.52 -13.20 -5.62
CA THR A 149 -32.92 -12.73 -5.56
C THR A 149 -33.82 -13.55 -6.48
N VAL A 150 -33.39 -13.84 -7.72
CA VAL A 150 -34.18 -14.63 -8.68
C VAL A 150 -34.36 -16.07 -8.20
N SER A 151 -33.33 -16.66 -7.59
CA SER A 151 -33.40 -18.03 -7.05
C SER A 151 -34.35 -18.15 -5.84
N LYS A 152 -34.63 -17.03 -5.15
CA LYS A 152 -35.51 -16.99 -3.98
C LYS A 152 -36.99 -16.82 -4.37
N ASP A 153 -37.28 -16.17 -5.48
CA ASP A 153 -38.64 -16.02 -6.03
C ASP A 153 -39.11 -17.25 -6.83
N ALA A 154 -38.19 -18.11 -7.26
CA ALA A 154 -38.48 -19.35 -7.99
C ALA A 154 -38.89 -20.54 -7.08
N LYS A 155 -39.14 -20.31 -5.79
CA LYS A 155 -39.51 -21.32 -4.80
C LYS A 155 -40.68 -20.85 -3.95
#